data_AF-A0A0M8VWL1-F1
#
_entry.id   AF-A0A0M8VWL1-F1
#
_cell.length_a   1.000
_cell.length_b   1.000
_cell.length_c   1.000
_cell.angle_alpha   90.00
_cell.angle_beta   90.00
_cell.angle_gamma   90.00
#
_symmetry.space_group_name_H-M   'P 1'
#
loop_
_entity.id
_entity.type
_entity.pdbx_description
1 polymer ?
#
loop_
_entity_poly.entity_id
_entity_poly.type
_entity_poly.pdbx_seq_one_letter_code
_entity_poly.pdbx_strand_id
1 'polypeptide(L)'
;MIALLQARSGSAPIDADHIRRTCAQALWEPALPNGEERAHLVGCLRGQTQLLMPEIQQLLPRMQGEHQRTAQHVIASANRALAIDIVTARQADALHDLATACRALLVLHEFPSPLKAPQTPVPVRPD
;
A
#
# COMPACT_ATOMS: atom_id res chain seq x y z
N MET A 1 11.33 -26.48 -4.14
CA MET A 1 11.00 -25.35 -3.25
C MET A 1 9.50 -25.15 -3.29
N ILE A 2 8.82 -25.37 -2.17
CA ILE A 2 7.37 -25.58 -2.09
C ILE A 2 6.60 -24.28 -2.37
N ALA A 3 5.61 -24.39 -3.25
CA ALA A 3 4.62 -23.39 -3.58
C ALA A 3 3.59 -23.20 -2.45
N LEU A 4 3.27 -21.95 -2.14
CA LEU A 4 2.05 -21.56 -1.43
C LEU A 4 1.47 -20.30 -2.09
N LEU A 5 1.05 -20.45 -3.35
CA LEU A 5 0.11 -19.53 -3.99
C LEU A 5 -1.27 -19.84 -3.42
N GLN A 6 -1.62 -19.19 -2.30
CA GLN A 6 -3.00 -19.18 -1.84
C GLN A 6 -3.81 -18.29 -2.76
N ALA A 7 -4.61 -18.93 -3.62
CA ALA A 7 -5.66 -18.32 -4.38
C ALA A 7 -6.66 -17.64 -3.41
N ARG A 8 -6.67 -16.30 -3.40
CA ARG A 8 -7.75 -15.48 -2.86
C ARG A 8 -8.41 -14.75 -4.04
N SER A 9 -9.67 -15.08 -4.27
CA SER A 9 -10.71 -14.30 -4.97
C SER A 9 -10.27 -13.24 -5.99
N GLY A 10 -10.31 -13.59 -7.28
CA GLY A 10 -10.79 -12.73 -8.38
C GLY A 10 -10.03 -11.45 -8.77
N SER A 11 -9.03 -11.01 -8.03
CA SER A 11 -8.16 -9.89 -8.43
C SER A 11 -6.86 -10.44 -8.99
N ALA A 12 -6.39 -9.86 -10.11
CA ALA A 12 -5.03 -10.11 -10.57
C ALA A 12 -4.05 -9.85 -9.40
N PRO A 13 -2.99 -10.66 -9.26
CA PRO A 13 -1.99 -10.47 -8.22
C PRO A 13 -1.39 -9.06 -8.32
N ILE A 14 -1.18 -8.41 -7.19
CA ILE A 14 -0.54 -7.09 -7.13
C ILE A 14 0.88 -7.22 -7.72
N ASP A 15 1.16 -6.47 -8.79
CA ASP A 15 2.49 -6.39 -9.40
C ASP A 15 3.43 -5.53 -8.54
N ALA A 16 3.97 -6.14 -7.49
CA ALA A 16 4.89 -5.49 -6.56
C ALA A 16 6.14 -4.94 -7.26
N ASP A 17 6.62 -5.59 -8.31
CA ASP A 17 7.80 -5.15 -9.06
C ASP A 17 7.53 -3.84 -9.80
N HIS A 18 6.36 -3.74 -10.45
CA HIS A 18 5.95 -2.51 -11.08
C HIS A 18 5.78 -1.37 -10.05
N ILE A 19 5.14 -1.64 -8.91
CA ILE A 19 4.97 -0.63 -7.85
C ILE A 19 6.33 -0.17 -7.31
N ARG A 20 7.28 -1.09 -7.09
CA ARG A 20 8.65 -0.75 -6.65
C ARG A 20 9.33 0.19 -7.63
N ARG A 21 9.23 -0.10 -8.94
CA ARG A 21 9.80 0.77 -9.98
C ARG A 21 9.16 2.16 -9.98
N THR A 22 7.83 2.24 -9.93
CA THR A 22 7.12 3.53 -9.87
C THR A 22 7.52 4.35 -8.64
N CYS A 23 7.58 3.73 -7.46
CA CYS A 23 8.04 4.39 -6.25
C CYS A 23 9.49 4.85 -6.35
N ALA A 24 10.38 4.03 -6.92
CA ALA A 24 11.79 4.39 -7.08
C ALA A 24 11.96 5.59 -8.02
N GLN A 25 11.23 5.61 -9.13
CA GLN A 25 11.23 6.73 -10.07
C GLN A 25 10.79 8.04 -9.39
N ALA A 26 9.72 8.01 -8.60
CA ALA A 26 9.21 9.20 -7.92
C ALA A 26 10.09 9.68 -6.75
N LEU A 27 10.81 8.78 -6.07
CA LEU A 27 11.61 9.10 -4.88
C LEU A 27 13.05 9.49 -5.20
N TRP A 28 13.65 8.88 -6.22
CA TRP A 28 15.11 8.90 -6.39
C TRP A 28 15.59 9.43 -7.74
N GLU A 29 14.73 9.58 -8.74
CA GLU A 29 15.17 10.17 -10.01
C GLU A 29 15.27 11.69 -9.92
N PRO A 30 16.44 12.28 -10.27
CA PRO A 30 16.62 13.71 -10.21
C PRO A 30 15.79 14.40 -11.28
N ALA A 31 14.81 15.19 -10.82
CA ALA A 31 13.95 16.08 -11.59
C ALA A 31 13.22 15.41 -12.76
N LEU A 32 11.99 14.95 -12.49
CA LEU A 32 11.03 14.61 -13.54
C LEU A 32 10.88 15.82 -14.48
N PRO A 33 11.34 15.72 -15.75
CA PRO A 33 11.64 16.86 -16.62
C PRO A 33 10.40 17.59 -17.12
N ASN A 34 9.22 16.96 -17.13
CA ASN A 34 8.00 17.57 -17.63
C ASN A 34 6.79 17.31 -16.72
N GLY A 35 5.80 18.21 -16.81
CA GLY A 35 4.58 18.14 -15.99
C GLY A 35 3.67 16.95 -16.33
N GLU A 36 3.81 16.39 -17.52
CA GLU A 36 3.03 15.23 -17.98
C GLU A 36 3.49 13.93 -17.34
N GLU A 37 4.80 13.67 -17.30
CA GLU A 37 5.41 12.54 -16.59
C GLU A 37 5.10 12.59 -15.10
N ARG A 38 5.14 13.79 -14.49
CA ARG A 38 4.70 13.97 -13.10
C ARG A 38 3.23 13.63 -12.93
N ALA A 39 2.36 14.11 -13.82
CA ALA A 39 0.92 13.80 -13.75
C ALA A 39 0.67 12.30 -13.92
N HIS A 40 1.41 11.65 -14.83
CA HIS A 40 1.36 10.22 -15.04
C HIS A 40 1.78 9.45 -13.78
N LEU A 41 2.91 9.81 -13.17
CA LEU A 41 3.40 9.18 -11.94
C LEU A 41 2.44 9.37 -10.77
N VAL A 42 1.86 10.57 -10.62
CA VAL A 42 0.80 10.81 -9.63
C VAL A 42 -0.37 9.86 -9.87
N GLY A 43 -0.84 9.74 -11.12
CA GLY A 43 -1.94 8.84 -11.47
C GLY A 43 -1.62 7.39 -11.11
N CYS A 44 -0.44 6.90 -11.50
CA CYS A 44 0.04 5.56 -11.19
C CYS A 44 0.12 5.33 -9.67
N LEU A 45 0.78 6.21 -8.92
CA LEU A 45 0.94 6.07 -7.47
C LEU A 45 -0.39 6.13 -6.72
N ARG A 46 -1.34 6.99 -7.14
CA ARG A 46 -2.68 7.02 -6.53
C ARG A 46 -3.41 5.70 -6.76
N GLY A 47 -3.40 5.18 -8.00
CA GLY A 47 -4.03 3.89 -8.31
C GLY A 47 -3.39 2.73 -7.54
N GLN A 48 -2.06 2.69 -7.47
CA GLN A 48 -1.32 1.67 -6.71
C GLN A 48 -1.57 1.76 -5.20
N THR A 49 -1.64 2.98 -4.65
CA THR A 49 -2.00 3.21 -3.24
C THR A 49 -3.41 2.72 -2.95
N GLN A 50 -4.38 3.06 -3.82
CA GLN A 50 -5.77 2.63 -3.71
C GLN A 50 -5.91 1.10 -3.83
N LEU A 51 -5.03 0.43 -4.58
CA LEU A 51 -4.96 -1.02 -4.68
C LEU A 51 -4.40 -1.68 -3.42
N LEU A 52 -3.32 -1.12 -2.85
CA LEU A 52 -2.65 -1.69 -1.66
C LEU A 52 -3.45 -1.49 -0.37
N MET A 53 -4.13 -0.35 -0.22
CA MET A 53 -4.87 -0.01 0.99
C MET A 53 -5.85 -1.09 1.49
N PRO A 54 -6.76 -1.64 0.66
CA PRO A 54 -7.70 -2.66 1.12
C PRO A 54 -6.99 -3.95 1.58
N GLU A 55 -5.87 -4.33 0.93
CA GLU A 55 -5.08 -5.49 1.34
C GLU A 55 -4.49 -5.29 2.74
N ILE A 56 -3.88 -4.13 3.00
CA ILE A 56 -3.32 -3.84 4.33
C ILE A 56 -4.44 -3.74 5.39
N GLN A 57 -5.58 -3.14 5.05
CA GLN A 57 -6.74 -3.07 5.96
C GLN A 57 -7.26 -4.46 6.35
N GLN A 58 -7.25 -5.44 5.43
CA GLN A 58 -7.62 -6.82 5.74
C GLN A 58 -6.61 -7.52 6.66
N LEU A 59 -5.32 -7.17 6.54
CA LEU A 59 -4.26 -7.74 7.39
C LEU A 59 -4.19 -7.09 8.77
N LEU A 60 -4.63 -5.83 8.89
CA LEU A 60 -4.49 -5.01 10.08
C LEU A 60 -5.01 -5.64 11.39
N PRO A 61 -6.17 -6.33 11.43
CA PRO A 61 -6.67 -6.97 12.65
C PRO A 61 -5.77 -8.12 13.14
N ARG A 62 -4.95 -8.67 12.25
CA ARG A 62 -4.05 -9.80 12.54
C ARG A 62 -2.64 -9.36 12.88
N MET A 63 -2.27 -8.11 12.57
CA MET A 63 -1.00 -7.51 12.98
C MET A 63 -0.98 -7.26 14.50
N GLN A 64 0.21 -7.24 15.10
CA GLN A 64 0.36 -7.11 16.55
C GLN A 64 1.36 -6.02 16.94
N GLY A 65 1.14 -5.42 18.11
CA GLY A 65 2.06 -4.49 18.75
C GLY A 65 2.44 -3.33 17.84
N GLU A 66 3.74 -3.06 17.72
CA GLU A 66 4.25 -1.96 16.90
C GLU A 66 3.90 -2.10 15.41
N HIS A 67 3.84 -3.31 14.87
CA HIS A 67 3.50 -3.49 13.44
C HIS A 67 2.07 -3.03 13.13
N GLN A 68 1.14 -3.27 14.06
CA GLN A 68 -0.24 -2.81 13.90
C GLN A 68 -0.30 -1.27 13.95
N ARG A 69 0.42 -0.65 14.90
CA ARG A 69 0.46 0.82 15.01
C ARG A 69 1.13 1.46 13.79
N THR A 70 2.23 0.88 13.31
CA THR A 70 2.89 1.32 12.08
C THR A 70 1.95 1.21 10.89
N ALA A 71 1.24 0.09 10.73
CA ALA A 71 0.28 -0.07 9.64
C ALA A 71 -0.89 0.92 9.72
N GLN A 72 -1.43 1.20 10.92
CA GLN A 72 -2.43 2.25 11.11
C GLN A 72 -1.89 3.63 10.71
N HIS A 73 -0.67 3.95 11.12
CA HIS A 73 -0.02 5.21 10.77
C HIS A 73 0.18 5.33 9.25
N VAL A 74 0.67 4.28 8.59
CA VAL A 74 0.85 4.24 7.14
C VAL A 74 -0.48 4.39 6.39
N ILE A 75 -1.55 3.73 6.83
CA ILE A 75 -2.90 3.90 6.25
C ILE A 75 -3.38 5.35 6.41
N ALA A 76 -3.19 5.96 7.59
CA ALA A 76 -3.57 7.35 7.82
C ALA A 76 -2.77 8.31 6.93
N SER A 77 -1.46 8.08 6.76
CA SER A 77 -0.60 8.85 5.86
C SER A 77 -1.01 8.70 4.40
N ALA A 78 -1.33 7.48 3.95
CA ALA A 78 -1.83 7.22 2.61
C ALA A 78 -3.16 7.95 2.34
N ASN A 79 -4.09 7.94 3.29
CA ASN A 79 -5.34 8.71 3.17
C ASN A 79 -5.09 10.21 3.03
N ARG A 80 -4.16 10.78 3.82
CA ARG A 80 -3.80 12.19 3.71
C ARG A 80 -3.20 12.50 2.34
N ALA A 81 -2.29 11.67 1.84
CA ALA A 81 -1.69 11.84 0.51
C ALA A 81 -2.74 11.71 -0.62
N LEU A 82 -3.69 10.79 -0.49
CA LEU A 82 -4.77 10.62 -1.47
C LEU A 82 -5.79 11.77 -1.45
N ALA A 83 -5.97 12.45 -0.30
CA ALA A 83 -6.87 13.59 -0.18
C ALA A 83 -6.34 14.85 -0.88
N ILE A 84 -5.04 14.92 -1.16
CA ILE A 84 -4.44 15.99 -1.97
C ILE A 84 -5.00 15.92 -3.40
N ASP A 85 -5.42 17.06 -3.93
CA ASP A 85 -5.95 17.15 -5.28
C ASP A 85 -4.85 16.87 -6.34
N ILE A 86 -5.26 16.47 -7.55
CA ILE A 86 -4.32 16.04 -8.59
C ILE A 86 -3.38 17.17 -9.02
N VAL A 87 -3.81 18.43 -8.98
CA VAL A 87 -3.00 19.57 -9.40
C VAL A 87 -1.88 19.81 -8.38
N THR A 88 -2.23 19.83 -7.09
CA THR A 88 -1.27 19.96 -5.99
C THR A 88 -0.36 18.73 -5.88
N ALA A 89 -0.88 17.53 -6.14
CA ALA A 89 -0.11 16.28 -6.09
C ALA A 89 1.05 16.23 -7.11
N ARG A 90 1.04 17.07 -8.15
CA ARG A 90 2.15 17.19 -9.12
C ARG A 90 3.36 17.97 -8.57
N GLN A 91 3.19 18.68 -7.46
CA GLN A 91 4.29 19.35 -6.78
C GLN A 91 5.26 18.30 -6.23
N ALA A 92 6.55 18.62 -6.19
CA ALA A 92 7.60 17.65 -5.86
C ALA A 92 7.37 17.03 -4.47
N ASP A 93 7.05 17.85 -3.48
CA ASP A 93 6.84 17.40 -2.10
C ASP A 93 5.60 16.49 -1.98
N ALA A 94 4.48 16.86 -2.61
CA ALA A 94 3.26 16.06 -2.58
C ALA A 94 3.41 14.72 -3.33
N LEU A 95 4.15 14.71 -4.44
CA LEU A 95 4.51 13.49 -5.16
C LEU A 95 5.41 12.60 -4.29
N HIS A 96 6.39 13.19 -3.60
CA HIS A 96 7.29 12.48 -2.71
C HIS A 96 6.54 11.84 -1.53
N ASP A 97 5.61 12.57 -0.91
CA ASP A 97 4.76 12.07 0.17
C ASP A 97 3.89 10.89 -0.28
N LEU A 98 3.27 11.01 -1.46
CA LEU A 98 2.47 9.94 -2.03
C LEU A 98 3.32 8.70 -2.36
N ALA A 99 4.49 8.89 -2.96
CA ALA A 99 5.41 7.79 -3.26
C ALA A 99 5.93 7.11 -1.99
N THR A 100 6.19 7.89 -0.92
CA THR A 100 6.60 7.38 0.39
C THR A 100 5.49 6.55 1.03
N ALA A 101 4.25 7.04 1.01
CA ALA A 101 3.09 6.30 1.52
C ALA A 101 2.85 5.00 0.74
N CYS A 102 2.90 5.06 -0.60
CA CYS A 102 2.77 3.90 -1.48
C CYS A 102 3.86 2.84 -1.17
N ARG A 103 5.12 3.26 -1.06
CA ARG A 103 6.24 2.37 -0.74
C ARG A 103 6.08 1.74 0.65
N ALA A 104 5.61 2.50 1.64
CA ALA A 104 5.38 1.96 2.98
C ALA A 104 4.26 0.91 3.00
N LEU A 105 3.17 1.14 2.26
CA LEU A 105 2.11 0.15 2.08
C LEU A 105 2.63 -1.12 1.38
N LEU A 106 3.47 -0.97 0.37
CA LEU A 106 4.07 -2.10 -0.33
C LEU A 106 4.95 -2.94 0.60
N VAL A 107 5.78 -2.31 1.43
CA VAL A 107 6.61 -3.02 2.42
C VAL A 107 5.74 -3.80 3.41
N LEU A 108 4.62 -3.23 3.88
CA LEU A 108 3.67 -3.92 4.75
C LEU A 108 2.97 -5.10 4.06
N HIS A 109 2.76 -5.01 2.74
CA HIS A 109 2.17 -6.08 1.94
C HIS A 109 3.17 -7.23 1.70
N GLU A 110 4.44 -6.93 1.41
CA GLU A 110 5.48 -7.92 1.18
C GLU A 110 5.95 -8.59 2.48
N PHE A 111 5.99 -7.84 3.58
CA PHE A 111 6.50 -8.29 4.87
C PHE A 111 5.51 -8.02 6.02
N PRO A 112 4.30 -8.63 5.97
CA PRO A 112 3.39 -8.57 7.08
C PRO A 112 4.00 -9.41 8.22
N SER A 113 4.55 -8.75 9.24
CA SER A 113 5.10 -9.40 10.43
C SER A 113 4.16 -10.47 11.00
N PRO A 114 4.66 -11.44 11.79
CA PRO A 114 3.93 -12.65 12.14
C PRO A 114 2.47 -12.39 12.54
N LEU A 115 1.57 -12.74 11.62
CA LEU A 115 0.14 -12.48 11.75
C LEU A 115 -0.46 -13.47 12.74
N LYS A 116 -1.37 -13.01 13.60
CA LYS A 116 -2.21 -13.94 14.36
C LYS A 116 -2.98 -14.85 13.40
N ALA A 117 -3.18 -16.10 13.82
CA ALA A 117 -4.11 -17.00 13.14
C ALA A 117 -5.49 -16.32 13.07
N PRO A 118 -6.24 -16.49 11.97
CA PRO A 118 -7.62 -16.03 11.93
C PRO A 118 -8.38 -16.65 13.09
N GLN A 119 -9.07 -15.83 13.88
CA GLN A 119 -9.93 -16.35 14.94
C GLN A 119 -11.10 -17.07 14.26
N THR A 120 -11.11 -18.39 14.30
CA THR A 120 -12.31 -19.16 13.96
C THR A 120 -13.36 -18.81 15.00
N PRO A 121 -14.56 -18.36 14.62
CA PRO A 121 -15.64 -18.15 15.58
C PRO A 121 -15.86 -19.45 16.35
N VAL A 122 -15.77 -19.40 17.68
CA VAL A 122 -16.12 -20.54 18.52
C VAL A 122 -17.61 -20.84 18.26
N PRO A 123 -17.99 -22.06 17.86
CA PRO A 123 -19.39 -22.39 17.66
C PRO A 123 -20.12 -22.21 18.99
N VAL A 124 -21.06 -21.27 19.03
CA VAL A 124 -21.95 -21.05 20.17
C VAL A 124 -22.74 -22.33 20.35
N ARG A 125 -22.51 -23.03 21.46
CA ARG A 125 -23.25 -24.24 21.80
C ARG A 125 -24.66 -23.80 22.24
N PRO A 126 -25.74 -24.25 21.59
CA PRO A 126 -27.09 -23.98 22.08
C PRO A 126 -27.30 -24.75 23.38
N ASP A 127 -27.82 -24.07 24.40
CA ASP A 127 -28.31 -24.65 25.67
C ASP A 127 -29.57 -25.50 25.46
#